data_AF-A0A961Z4M6-F1
#
_entry.id   AF-A0A961Z4M6-F1
#
_cell.length_a   1.000
_cell.length_b   1.000
_cell.length_c   1.000
_cell.angle_alpha   90.00
_cell.angle_beta   90.00
_cell.angle_gamma   90.00
#
_symmetry.space_group_name_H-M   'P 1'
#
loop_
_entity.id
_entity.type
_entity.pdbx_description
1 polymer ?
#
loop_
_entity_poly.entity_id
_entity_poly.type
_entity_poly.pdbx_seq_one_letter_code
_entity_poly.pdbx_strand_id
1 'polypeptide(L)' 'VREFFQAFAMNAGITLHIETRYGLNAHHIAESSFKAVAQALRAAIEPDPRRTGEIPSTKGTLSDDSAQQ' A
#
# COMPACT_ATOMS: atom_id res chain seq x y z
N VAL A 1 11.78 -1.20 10.99
CA VAL A 1 11.05 -0.72 9.78
C VAL A 1 9.54 -0.88 9.90
N ARG A 2 9.04 -1.73 10.82
CA ARG A 2 7.59 -1.94 11.02
C ARG A 2 6.84 -0.65 11.32
N GLU A 3 7.35 0.15 12.24
CA GLU A 3 6.74 1.40 12.72
C GLU A 3 6.65 2.43 11.59
N PHE A 4 7.68 2.48 10.73
CA PHE A 4 7.65 3.28 9.52
C PHE A 4 6.50 2.85 8.60
N PHE A 5 6.38 1.56 8.27
CA PHE A 5 5.33 1.09 7.37
C PHE A 5 3.92 1.20 7.97
N GLN A 6 3.79 1.06 9.29
CA GLN A 6 2.53 1.30 9.99
C GLN A 6 2.11 2.76 9.88
N ALA A 7 3.00 3.70 10.21
CA ALA A 7 2.72 5.12 10.08
C ALA A 7 2.46 5.51 8.61
N PHE A 8 3.24 4.98 7.68
CA PHE A 8 3.07 5.20 6.25
C PHE A 8 1.70 4.74 5.77
N ALA A 9 1.27 3.51 6.11
CA ALA A 9 -0.03 2.98 5.70
C ALA A 9 -1.19 3.82 6.25
N MET A 10 -1.11 4.21 7.52
CA MET A 10 -2.13 5.07 8.17
C MET A 10 -2.23 6.45 7.51
N ASN A 11 -1.10 7.12 7.30
CA ASN A 11 -1.10 8.48 6.75
C ASN A 11 -1.42 8.50 5.25
N ALA A 12 -1.11 7.44 4.51
CA ALA A 12 -1.46 7.31 3.10
C ALA A 12 -2.90 6.84 2.88
N GLY A 13 -3.62 6.40 3.92
CA GLY A 13 -4.97 5.85 3.79
C GLY A 13 -5.02 4.54 3.00
N ILE A 14 -3.97 3.71 3.10
CA ILE A 14 -3.88 2.44 2.36
C ILE A 14 -3.85 1.25 3.32
N THR A 15 -4.37 0.12 2.86
CA THR A 15 -4.13 -1.18 3.50
C THR A 15 -2.82 -1.76 2.96
N LEU A 16 -1.83 -1.96 3.85
CA LEU A 16 -0.50 -2.43 3.47
C LEU A 16 -0.14 -3.71 4.22
N HIS A 17 0.19 -4.76 3.47
CA HIS A 17 0.71 -6.02 4.01
C HIS A 17 2.13 -6.25 3.50
N ILE A 18 3.03 -6.59 4.41
CA ILE A 18 4.43 -6.89 4.10
C ILE A 18 4.82 -8.15 4.85
N GLU A 19 5.33 -9.14 4.12
CA GLU A 19 5.82 -10.39 4.68
C GLU A 19 7.21 -10.68 4.13
N THR A 20 8.16 -10.90 5.03
CA THR A 20 9.48 -11.43 4.65
C THR A 20 9.43 -12.96 4.76
N ARG A 21 9.40 -13.65 3.62
CA ARG A 21 9.29 -15.12 3.59
C ARG A 21 10.50 -15.82 4.22
N TYR A 22 11.68 -15.24 4.09
CA TYR A 22 12.93 -15.72 4.67
C TYR A 22 13.97 -14.61 4.72
N GLY A 23 14.96 -14.73 5.61
CA GLY A 23 16.09 -13.81 5.70
C GLY A 23 16.76 -13.87 7.08
N LEU A 24 18.08 -13.64 7.10
CA LEU A 24 18.86 -13.61 8.35
C LEU A 24 19.47 -12.23 8.62
N ASN A 25 19.84 -11.51 7.55
CA ASN A 25 20.45 -10.19 7.65
C ASN A 25 19.37 -9.11 7.73
N ALA A 26 19.30 -8.39 8.86
CA ALA A 26 18.31 -7.35 9.10
C ALA A 26 18.35 -6.20 8.07
N HIS A 27 19.53 -5.84 7.56
CA HIS A 27 19.67 -4.81 6.52
C HIS A 27 19.02 -5.26 5.21
N HIS A 28 19.30 -6.48 4.76
CA HIS A 28 18.68 -7.03 3.53
C HIS A 28 17.16 -7.19 3.68
N ILE A 29 16.68 -7.63 4.84
CA ILE A 29 15.24 -7.75 5.12
C ILE A 29 14.54 -6.39 5.04
N ALA A 30 15.13 -5.37 5.65
CA ALA A 30 14.63 -4.00 5.57
C ALA A 30 14.60 -3.52 4.11
N GLU A 31 15.73 -3.59 3.41
CA GLU A 31 15.84 -3.14 2.03
C GLU A 31 14.88 -3.87 1.09
N SER A 32 14.75 -5.19 1.21
CA SER A 32 13.81 -5.96 0.39
C SER A 32 12.37 -5.57 0.68
N SER A 33 12.02 -5.25 1.92
CA SER A 33 10.68 -4.77 2.30
C SER A 33 10.37 -3.44 1.60
N PHE A 34 11.29 -2.47 1.62
CA PHE A 34 11.10 -1.19 0.93
C PHE A 34 11.00 -1.36 -0.59
N LYS A 35 11.86 -2.19 -1.20
CA LYS A 35 11.82 -2.48 -2.64
C LYS A 35 10.50 -3.14 -3.06
N ALA A 36 10.01 -4.10 -2.28
CA ALA A 36 8.74 -4.77 -2.54
C ALA A 36 7.55 -3.80 -2.46
N VAL A 37 7.52 -2.93 -1.44
CA VAL A 37 6.48 -1.90 -1.30
C VAL A 37 6.52 -0.91 -2.46
N ALA A 38 7.70 -0.44 -2.88
CA ALA A 38 7.83 0.45 -4.03
C ALA A 38 7.27 -0.18 -5.32
N GLN A 39 7.57 -1.45 -5.55
CA GLN A 39 7.06 -2.19 -6.71
C GLN A 39 5.54 -2.37 -6.65
N ALA A 40 4.99 -2.72 -5.48
CA ALA A 40 3.55 -2.89 -5.29
C ALA A 40 2.79 -1.57 -5.45
N LEU A 41 3.30 -0.49 -4.87
CA LEU A 41 2.70 0.85 -4.99
C LEU A 41 2.70 1.33 -6.43
N ARG A 42 3.81 1.15 -7.18
CA ARG A 42 3.86 1.50 -8.60
C ARG A 42 2.73 0.84 -9.39
N ALA A 43 2.49 -0.45 -9.17
CA ALA A 43 1.39 -1.16 -9.83
C ALA A 43 0.01 -0.67 -9.38
N ALA A 44 -0.15 -0.33 -8.10
CA ALA A 44 -1.43 0.11 -7.55
C ALA A 44 -1.86 1.51 -8.01
N ILE A 45 -0.91 2.41 -8.29
CA ILE A 45 -1.20 3.80 -8.70
C ILE A 45 -1.21 4.01 -10.22
N GLU A 46 -0.82 3.01 -10.99
CA GLU A 46 -0.80 3.10 -12.45
C GLU A 46 -2.24 3.26 -12.99
N PRO A 47 -2.49 4.18 -13.93
CA PRO A 47 -3.80 4.29 -14.56
C PRO A 47 -4.20 2.99 -15.28
N ASP A 48 -5.37 2.42 -14.96
CA ASP A 48 -5.91 1.26 -15.71
C ASP A 48 -6.67 1.76 -16.95
N PRO A 49 -6.17 1.51 -18.18
CA PRO A 49 -6.83 1.96 -19.40
C PRO A 49 -8.20 1.31 -19.63
N ARG A 50 -8.53 0.22 -18.91
CA ARG A 50 -9.84 -0.45 -19.01
C ARG A 50 -10.91 0.15 -18.10
N ARG A 51 -10.52 1.03 -17.17
CA ARG A 51 -11.39 1.62 -16.13
C ARG A 51 -11.23 3.14 -16.05
N THR A 52 -10.96 3.77 -17.18
CA THR A 52 -10.68 5.22 -17.23
C THR A 52 -11.89 6.01 -16.73
N GLY A 53 -11.67 6.83 -15.70
CA GLY A 53 -12.71 7.69 -15.11
C GLY A 53 -13.65 6.97 -14.12
N GLU A 54 -13.47 5.67 -13.88
CA GLU A 54 -14.27 4.90 -12.93
C GLU A 54 -13.59 4.81 -11.56
N ILE A 55 -14.39 4.87 -10.49
CA ILE A 55 -13.91 4.58 -9.14
C ILE A 55 -13.89 3.05 -8.97
N PRO A 56 -12.74 2.43 -8.65
CA PRO A 56 -12.62 0.97 -8.56
C PRO A 56 -13.20 0.41 -7.25
N SER A 57 -14.48 0.69 -6.99
CA SER A 57 -15.22 0.29 -5.80
C SER A 57 -16.69 0.07 -6.14
N THR A 58 -17.26 -1.07 -5.73
CA THR A 58 -18.70 -1.33 -5.90
C THR A 58 -19.58 -0.39 -5.06
N LYS A 59 -19.01 0.23 -4.02
CA LYS A 59 -19.66 1.28 -3.22
C LYS A 59 -19.71 2.63 -3.96
N GLY A 60 -18.97 2.78 -5.06
CA GLY A 60 -18.85 4.05 -5.80
C GLY A 60 -17.98 5.11 -5.10
N THR A 61 -17.34 4.76 -3.98
CA THR A 61 -16.39 5.63 -3.26
C THR A 61 -15.25 4.81 -2.66
N LEU A 62 -14.09 5.45 -2.48
CA LEU A 62 -12.91 4.94 -1.76
C LEU A 62 -12.66 5.70 -0.46
N SER A 63 -13.47 6.71 -0.16
CA SER A 63 -13.37 7.48 1.08
C SER A 63 -13.95 6.69 2.25
N ASP A 64 -13.38 6.90 3.42
CA ASP A 64 -13.91 6.36 4.67
C ASP A 64 -15.06 7.25 5.16
N ASP A 65 -16.26 6.69 5.32
CA ASP A 65 -17.44 7.43 5.83
C ASP A 65 -17.29 7.80 7.31
N SER A 66 -16.31 7.21 8.02
CA SER A 66 -16.08 7.45 9.44
C SER A 66 -15.37 8.78 9.75
N ALA A 67 -14.84 9.49 8.75
CA ALA A 67 -14.19 10.79 8.91
C ALA A 67 -15.18 11.99 8.95
N GLN A 68 -16.50 11.73 8.93
CA GLN A 68 -17.56 12.76 9.00
C GLN A 68 -18.28 12.85 10.36
N GLN A 69 -17.74 12.22 11.42
CA GLN A 69 -18.26 12.36 12.79
C GLN A 69 -17.22 13.00 13.72
#